data_AF-H3CZC2-F1
#
_entry.id   AF-H3CZC2-F1
#
_cell.length_a   1.000
_cell.length_b   1.000
_cell.length_c   1.000
_cell.angle_alpha   90.00
_cell.angle_beta   90.00
_cell.angle_gamma   90.00
#
_symmetry.space_group_name_H-M   'P 1'
#
loop_
_entity.id
_entity.type
_entity.pdbx_description
1 polymer ?
#
loop_
_entity_poly.entity_id
_entity_poly.type
_entity_poly.pdbx_seq_one_letter_code
_entity_poly.pdbx_strand_id
1 'polypeptide(L)'
;SSSGRGSLLTRGGITLRVLLKDGLVEPGNGVLTIHYLGKNFVGDLLTDGKIRWVETGQIFNSPSAWATHCKRLVNPAKKSGCGWASVRYRGQKLAQYKTTWLHKYQPSADMSLVSEEDEDEDEEEGKTAMQADEKLKNNKPGLHGAKLLSLLNVMVPRRADRERVPVRYCSLGTRDATRDPHTLVELSAFSAINFQPFNVAVSSNVLLLMDFHCHLTSSEVVGYLGGRWDTNTQLLTVLRAFPCRTRLADKDAASAVEEEICQNLFMRGLSLVGWYHSHPRGPALPSLQDIDSQMDHQLKLQGSNNGFQPCLGIICGPYYHGNQGVASTITPFWVVPPPEQRPNDYGIPVAVEVTYVQDNFLTSDVLNEMMMLVDYYRAAPDLIHFSQYWCPDTTMLDKIKGSLSCHAPKDQAYSQILEHVYSQLGN
;
A
#
# COMPACT_ATOMS: atom_id res chain seq x y z
N SER A 1 2.17 0.72 -34.70
CA SER A 1 2.98 -0.46 -34.34
C SER A 1 2.96 -0.60 -32.84
N SER A 2 2.67 -1.82 -32.38
CA SER A 2 2.24 -2.26 -31.05
C SER A 2 3.07 -1.76 -29.86
N SER A 3 2.42 -1.09 -28.92
CA SER A 3 2.89 -0.84 -27.56
C SER A 3 2.45 -1.97 -26.62
N GLY A 4 3.43 -2.47 -25.85
CA GLY A 4 3.33 -3.64 -24.99
C GLY A 4 2.42 -3.50 -23.77
N ARG A 5 1.92 -4.66 -23.36
CA ARG A 5 0.96 -4.92 -22.28
C ARG A 5 1.59 -4.79 -20.89
N GLY A 6 0.83 -4.30 -19.91
CA GLY A 6 1.21 -4.28 -18.49
C GLY A 6 0.02 -4.27 -17.53
N SER A 7 -0.32 -5.47 -17.05
CA SER A 7 -1.17 -5.90 -15.91
C SER A 7 -2.68 -5.55 -15.87
N LEU A 8 -3.48 -6.61 -16.07
CA LEU A 8 -4.94 -6.69 -15.95
C LEU A 8 -5.41 -6.68 -14.48
N LEU A 9 -6.49 -5.97 -14.18
CA LEU A 9 -7.27 -6.25 -12.97
C LEU A 9 -7.83 -7.68 -13.08
N THR A 10 -7.45 -8.53 -12.14
CA THR A 10 -8.05 -9.86 -12.01
C THR A 10 -9.48 -9.73 -11.50
N ARG A 11 -10.30 -10.75 -11.76
CA ARG A 11 -11.67 -10.85 -11.27
C ARG A 11 -11.78 -10.56 -9.76
N GLY A 12 -10.75 -10.67 -8.92
CA GLY A 12 -10.83 -10.47 -7.46
C GLY A 12 -11.32 -9.09 -6.96
N GLY A 13 -11.15 -8.00 -7.72
CA GLY A 13 -11.36 -6.62 -7.21
C GLY A 13 -12.78 -6.04 -7.27
N ILE A 14 -13.74 -6.73 -7.90
CA ILE A 14 -15.11 -6.20 -8.07
C ILE A 14 -15.96 -6.57 -6.85
N THR A 15 -16.55 -5.57 -6.20
CA THR A 15 -17.41 -5.71 -5.00
C THR A 15 -18.88 -5.40 -5.29
N LEU A 16 -19.81 -5.81 -4.42
CA LEU A 16 -21.24 -5.46 -4.55
C LEU A 16 -21.46 -3.94 -4.52
N ARG A 17 -20.63 -3.20 -3.78
CA ARG A 17 -20.68 -1.74 -3.73
C ARG A 17 -20.36 -1.09 -5.07
N VAL A 18 -19.41 -1.66 -5.82
CA VAL A 18 -19.10 -1.22 -7.19
C VAL A 18 -20.30 -1.43 -8.11
N LEU A 19 -20.93 -2.61 -8.04
CA LEU A 19 -22.11 -2.91 -8.84
C LEU A 19 -23.32 -2.03 -8.48
N LEU A 20 -23.49 -1.67 -7.20
CA LEU A 20 -24.53 -0.75 -6.72
C LEU A 20 -24.30 0.67 -7.24
N LYS A 21 -23.07 1.18 -7.15
CA LYS A 21 -22.71 2.54 -7.57
C LYS A 21 -22.98 2.76 -9.06
N ASP A 22 -22.71 1.75 -9.87
CA ASP A 22 -22.89 1.81 -11.32
C ASP A 22 -24.27 1.32 -11.78
N GLY A 23 -25.17 1.02 -10.83
CA GLY A 23 -26.57 0.68 -11.08
C GLY A 23 -26.81 -0.69 -11.72
N LEU A 24 -25.85 -1.63 -11.63
CA LEU A 24 -26.03 -3.00 -12.14
C LEU A 24 -26.83 -3.88 -11.18
N VAL A 25 -26.81 -3.55 -9.90
CA VAL A 25 -27.65 -4.18 -8.86
C VAL A 25 -28.26 -3.07 -8.01
N GLU A 26 -29.40 -3.34 -7.40
CA GLU A 26 -30.12 -2.41 -6.53
C GLU A 26 -30.27 -3.00 -5.13
N PRO A 27 -30.21 -2.16 -4.07
CA PRO A 27 -30.53 -2.58 -2.72
C PRO A 27 -31.97 -3.10 -2.64
N GLY A 28 -32.21 -4.08 -1.80
CA GLY A 28 -33.55 -4.64 -1.64
C GLY A 28 -33.59 -5.82 -0.68
N ASN A 29 -34.80 -6.09 -0.19
CA ASN A 29 -35.04 -7.20 0.71
C ASN A 29 -35.19 -8.51 -0.08
N GLY A 30 -34.54 -9.58 0.37
CA GLY A 30 -34.61 -10.92 -0.23
C GLY A 30 -34.07 -11.02 -1.66
N VAL A 31 -33.29 -10.06 -2.11
CA VAL A 31 -32.80 -10.01 -3.50
C VAL A 31 -31.59 -10.93 -3.76
N LEU A 32 -30.93 -11.43 -2.69
CA LEU A 32 -29.80 -12.34 -2.77
C LEU A 32 -30.19 -13.75 -2.30
N THR A 33 -29.73 -14.78 -3.00
CA THR A 33 -30.02 -16.19 -2.68
C THR A 33 -28.79 -17.08 -2.83
N ILE A 34 -28.70 -18.14 -2.01
CA ILE A 34 -27.72 -19.22 -2.13
C ILE A 34 -28.46 -20.55 -2.00
N HIS A 35 -28.28 -21.42 -2.99
CA HIS A 35 -28.74 -22.80 -2.94
C HIS A 35 -27.54 -23.73 -2.73
N TYR A 36 -27.54 -24.53 -1.66
CA TYR A 36 -26.45 -25.47 -1.36
C TYR A 36 -26.99 -26.72 -0.64
N LEU A 37 -26.73 -27.90 -1.22
CA LEU A 37 -27.14 -29.22 -0.69
C LEU A 37 -28.61 -29.24 -0.22
N GLY A 38 -29.53 -28.84 -1.11
CA GLY A 38 -30.98 -28.82 -0.85
C GLY A 38 -31.48 -27.70 0.08
N LYS A 39 -30.61 -26.87 0.66
CA LYS A 39 -31.00 -25.72 1.47
C LYS A 39 -30.92 -24.42 0.67
N ASN A 40 -31.87 -23.53 0.92
CA ASN A 40 -31.92 -22.19 0.35
C ASN A 40 -31.72 -21.15 1.45
N PHE A 41 -30.81 -20.20 1.22
CA PHE A 41 -30.54 -19.08 2.11
C PHE A 41 -30.87 -17.76 1.40
N VAL A 42 -31.57 -16.87 2.10
CA VAL A 42 -32.06 -15.59 1.53
C VAL A 42 -31.40 -14.41 2.25
N GLY A 43 -30.91 -13.43 1.50
CA GLY A 43 -30.25 -12.24 2.02
C GLY A 43 -30.79 -10.94 1.40
N ASP A 44 -30.82 -9.89 2.21
CA ASP A 44 -31.07 -8.52 1.77
C ASP A 44 -29.76 -7.87 1.32
N LEU A 45 -29.81 -7.09 0.22
CA LEU A 45 -28.71 -6.23 -0.21
C LEU A 45 -28.90 -4.83 0.38
N LEU A 46 -27.99 -4.40 1.24
CA LEU A 46 -28.01 -3.08 1.86
C LEU A 46 -27.43 -2.01 0.92
N THR A 47 -27.77 -0.75 1.18
CA THR A 47 -27.32 0.43 0.39
C THR A 47 -25.80 0.64 0.41
N ASP A 48 -25.09 0.10 1.41
CA ASP A 48 -23.64 0.18 1.53
C ASP A 48 -22.89 -1.00 0.86
N GLY A 49 -23.62 -1.93 0.23
CA GLY A 49 -23.06 -3.12 -0.43
C GLY A 49 -22.83 -4.32 0.49
N LYS A 50 -23.29 -4.26 1.75
CA LYS A 50 -23.30 -5.41 2.66
C LYS A 50 -24.54 -6.27 2.46
N ILE A 51 -24.46 -7.51 2.94
CA ILE A 51 -25.53 -8.50 2.84
C ILE A 51 -26.08 -8.76 4.24
N ARG A 52 -27.37 -8.59 4.46
CA ARG A 52 -28.04 -9.00 5.70
C ARG A 52 -28.73 -10.34 5.48
N TRP A 53 -28.41 -11.34 6.28
CA TRP A 53 -29.09 -12.64 6.21
C TRP A 53 -30.48 -12.54 6.86
N VAL A 54 -31.53 -12.92 6.13
CA VAL A 54 -32.93 -12.70 6.54
C VAL A 54 -33.32 -13.49 7.79
N GLU A 55 -32.78 -14.69 7.98
CA GLU A 55 -33.18 -15.57 9.10
C GLU A 55 -32.69 -15.09 10.47
N THR A 56 -31.51 -14.45 10.52
CA THR A 56 -30.87 -14.06 11.80
C THR A 56 -30.60 -12.56 11.91
N GLY A 57 -30.74 -11.81 10.82
CA GLY A 57 -30.37 -10.40 10.75
C GLY A 57 -28.86 -10.13 10.72
N GLN A 58 -28.01 -11.17 10.69
CA GLN A 58 -26.55 -11.01 10.66
C GLN A 58 -26.07 -10.33 9.38
N ILE A 59 -25.12 -9.41 9.51
CA ILE A 59 -24.58 -8.62 8.38
C ILE A 59 -23.21 -9.15 7.96
N PHE A 60 -23.02 -9.31 6.66
CA PHE A 60 -21.80 -9.79 6.00
C PHE A 60 -21.23 -8.72 5.08
N ASN A 61 -19.91 -8.55 5.12
CA ASN A 61 -19.21 -7.51 4.35
C ASN A 61 -18.90 -7.93 2.89
N SER A 62 -19.15 -9.18 2.50
CA SER A 62 -18.93 -9.65 1.13
C SER A 62 -19.76 -10.88 0.77
N PRO A 63 -20.04 -11.12 -0.54
CA PRO A 63 -20.67 -12.35 -1.01
C PRO A 63 -19.94 -13.63 -0.58
N SER A 64 -18.60 -13.61 -0.57
CA SER A 64 -17.78 -14.76 -0.16
C SER A 64 -17.89 -15.06 1.34
N ALA A 65 -17.97 -14.03 2.17
CA ALA A 65 -18.17 -14.21 3.61
C ALA A 65 -19.55 -14.82 3.90
N TRP A 66 -20.60 -14.31 3.24
CA TRP A 66 -21.95 -14.84 3.39
C TRP A 66 -22.06 -16.29 2.85
N ALA A 67 -21.52 -16.57 1.67
CA ALA A 67 -21.55 -17.91 1.08
C ALA A 67 -20.78 -18.93 1.91
N THR A 68 -19.62 -18.57 2.43
CA THR A 68 -18.84 -19.46 3.31
C THR A 68 -19.62 -19.75 4.60
N HIS A 69 -20.29 -18.74 5.16
CA HIS A 69 -21.12 -18.93 6.35
C HIS A 69 -22.28 -19.88 6.09
N CYS A 70 -23.06 -19.64 5.04
CA CYS A 70 -24.19 -20.49 4.64
C CYS A 70 -23.74 -21.94 4.35
N LYS A 71 -22.64 -22.13 3.60
CA LYS A 71 -22.12 -23.47 3.29
C LYS A 71 -21.64 -24.21 4.55
N ARG A 72 -21.00 -23.53 5.51
CA ARG A 72 -20.56 -24.14 6.78
C ARG A 72 -21.71 -24.59 7.69
N LEU A 73 -22.87 -23.93 7.63
CA LEU A 73 -24.07 -24.38 8.36
C LEU A 73 -24.59 -25.73 7.86
N VAL A 74 -24.25 -26.11 6.63
CA VAL A 74 -24.68 -27.38 6.02
C VAL A 74 -23.54 -28.41 6.06
N ASN A 75 -22.31 -27.98 5.75
CA ASN A 75 -21.11 -28.82 5.79
C ASN A 75 -20.00 -28.12 6.61
N PRO A 76 -19.86 -28.45 7.91
CA PRO A 76 -18.87 -27.83 8.79
C PRO A 76 -17.40 -28.01 8.35
N ALA A 77 -17.09 -28.99 7.51
CA ALA A 77 -15.73 -29.24 7.01
C ALA A 77 -15.31 -28.34 5.84
N LYS A 78 -16.25 -27.60 5.20
CA LYS A 78 -15.94 -26.75 4.03
C LYS A 78 -15.19 -25.47 4.46
N LYS A 79 -13.89 -25.41 4.13
CA LYS A 79 -12.97 -24.34 4.57
C LYS A 79 -13.10 -23.05 3.75
N SER A 80 -13.47 -23.13 2.47
CA SER A 80 -13.59 -22.01 1.53
C SER A 80 -14.79 -22.19 0.58
N GLY A 81 -15.31 -21.09 0.03
CA GLY A 81 -16.33 -21.13 -1.01
C GLY A 81 -16.24 -19.91 -1.93
N CYS A 82 -16.43 -20.12 -3.23
CA CYS A 82 -16.48 -19.02 -4.21
C CYS A 82 -17.81 -18.27 -4.10
N GLY A 83 -17.82 -17.15 -3.37
CA GLY A 83 -19.04 -16.36 -3.12
C GLY A 83 -19.71 -15.82 -4.38
N TRP A 84 -18.94 -15.46 -5.39
CA TRP A 84 -19.46 -14.87 -6.63
C TRP A 84 -20.16 -15.89 -7.55
N ALA A 85 -19.70 -17.15 -7.53
CA ALA A 85 -20.33 -18.24 -8.27
C ALA A 85 -21.57 -18.79 -7.54
N SER A 86 -21.58 -18.71 -6.21
CA SER A 86 -22.62 -19.30 -5.36
C SER A 86 -23.80 -18.36 -5.10
N VAL A 87 -23.56 -17.05 -5.00
CA VAL A 87 -24.59 -16.07 -4.69
C VAL A 87 -25.31 -15.63 -5.96
N ARG A 88 -26.64 -15.64 -5.92
CA ARG A 88 -27.51 -15.17 -7.00
C ARG A 88 -28.21 -13.88 -6.58
N TYR A 89 -28.20 -12.87 -7.45
CA TYR A 89 -29.03 -11.67 -7.35
C TYR A 89 -30.23 -11.82 -8.28
N ARG A 90 -31.46 -11.74 -7.74
CA ARG A 90 -32.72 -11.94 -8.48
C ARG A 90 -32.69 -13.17 -9.43
N GLY A 91 -32.10 -14.27 -8.96
CA GLY A 91 -32.00 -15.55 -9.69
C GLY A 91 -30.76 -15.72 -10.56
N GLN A 92 -30.02 -14.65 -10.88
CA GLN A 92 -28.81 -14.69 -11.71
C GLN A 92 -27.53 -14.68 -10.87
N LYS A 93 -26.51 -15.46 -11.25
CA LYS A 93 -25.24 -15.55 -10.50
C LYS A 93 -24.54 -14.19 -10.47
N LEU A 94 -24.02 -13.74 -9.32
CA LEU A 94 -23.28 -12.48 -9.22
C LEU A 94 -22.05 -12.42 -10.14
N ALA A 95 -21.45 -13.56 -10.45
CA ALA A 95 -20.38 -13.68 -11.44
C ALA A 95 -20.78 -13.12 -12.83
N GLN A 96 -22.05 -13.19 -13.23
CA GLN A 96 -22.53 -12.67 -14.51
C GLN A 96 -22.51 -11.15 -14.53
N TYR A 97 -23.06 -10.49 -13.51
CA TYR A 97 -23.04 -9.03 -13.37
C TYR A 97 -21.61 -8.47 -13.36
N LYS A 98 -20.69 -9.23 -12.75
CA LYS A 98 -19.27 -8.91 -12.71
C LYS A 98 -18.61 -8.96 -14.09
N THR A 99 -18.94 -9.98 -14.90
CA THR A 99 -18.51 -10.08 -16.29
C THR A 99 -19.09 -8.95 -17.16
N THR A 100 -20.38 -8.65 -17.01
CA THR A 100 -21.03 -7.53 -17.72
C THR A 100 -20.41 -6.18 -17.38
N TRP A 101 -20.08 -5.96 -16.10
CA TRP A 101 -19.38 -4.76 -15.66
C TRP A 101 -17.99 -4.64 -16.31
N LEU A 102 -17.20 -5.72 -16.30
CA LEU A 102 -15.90 -5.76 -16.95
C LEU A 102 -15.99 -5.44 -18.44
N HIS A 103 -16.93 -6.05 -19.16
CA HIS A 103 -17.13 -5.82 -20.59
C HIS A 103 -17.51 -4.37 -20.92
N LYS A 104 -18.28 -3.70 -20.05
CA LYS A 104 -18.73 -2.31 -20.24
C LYS A 104 -17.58 -1.30 -20.06
N TYR A 105 -16.72 -1.50 -19.07
CA TYR A 105 -15.62 -0.58 -18.74
C TYR A 105 -14.29 -1.00 -19.36
N GLN A 106 -14.23 -2.16 -20.01
CA GLN A 106 -13.06 -2.68 -20.70
C GLN A 106 -13.46 -3.38 -22.02
N PRO A 107 -13.91 -2.65 -23.06
CA PRO A 107 -14.52 -3.22 -24.27
C PRO A 107 -13.56 -4.01 -25.16
N SER A 108 -12.24 -3.85 -24.96
CA SER A 108 -11.19 -4.58 -25.68
C SER A 108 -10.79 -5.89 -25.01
N ALA A 109 -11.41 -6.24 -23.89
CA ALA A 109 -11.24 -7.55 -23.25
C ALA A 109 -12.20 -8.57 -23.88
N ASP A 110 -11.97 -8.91 -25.16
CA ASP A 110 -12.68 -10.01 -25.80
C ASP A 110 -11.76 -11.23 -25.98
N MET A 111 -12.24 -12.34 -25.41
CA MET A 111 -11.90 -13.75 -25.63
C MET A 111 -10.50 -14.27 -25.25
N SER A 112 -10.35 -14.58 -23.95
CA SER A 112 -10.00 -15.95 -23.57
C SER A 112 -11.14 -16.52 -22.73
N LEU A 113 -12.13 -17.13 -23.41
CA LEU A 113 -13.02 -18.07 -22.75
C LEU A 113 -12.19 -19.30 -22.40
N VAL A 114 -11.66 -19.32 -21.19
CA VAL A 114 -11.45 -20.57 -20.50
C VAL A 114 -12.57 -20.59 -19.48
N SER A 115 -13.56 -21.44 -19.74
CA SER A 115 -14.42 -21.97 -18.70
C SER A 115 -13.51 -22.36 -17.53
N GLU A 116 -13.58 -21.62 -16.43
CA GLU A 116 -13.30 -22.24 -15.14
C GLU A 116 -14.38 -23.32 -15.04
N GLU A 117 -14.02 -24.52 -15.47
CA GLU A 117 -14.83 -25.71 -15.32
C GLU A 117 -15.27 -25.76 -13.87
N ASP A 118 -16.59 -25.90 -13.71
CA ASP A 118 -17.29 -26.02 -12.45
C ASP A 118 -16.78 -27.27 -11.70
N GLU A 119 -15.77 -27.12 -10.83
CA GLU A 119 -15.55 -28.07 -9.74
C GLU A 119 -16.43 -27.68 -8.54
N ASP A 120 -17.75 -27.91 -8.67
CA ASP A 120 -18.69 -28.02 -7.55
C ASP A 120 -20.00 -28.66 -8.10
N GLU A 121 -19.91 -29.70 -8.94
CA GLU A 121 -21.01 -30.66 -9.13
C GLU A 121 -20.98 -31.69 -8.00
N ASP A 122 -21.52 -31.33 -6.84
CA ASP A 122 -21.90 -32.32 -5.83
C ASP A 122 -23.32 -32.80 -6.17
N GLU A 123 -23.38 -33.89 -6.95
CA GLU A 123 -24.59 -34.68 -7.20
C GLU A 123 -25.23 -35.16 -5.88
N GLU A 124 -26.56 -35.28 -5.92
CA GLU A 124 -27.35 -35.95 -4.90
C GLU A 124 -26.93 -37.41 -4.73
N GLU A 125 -26.71 -37.86 -3.50
CA GLU A 125 -27.44 -39.00 -2.91
C GLU A 125 -26.95 -39.27 -1.48
N GLY A 126 -27.90 -39.55 -0.59
CA GLY A 126 -27.66 -39.71 0.84
C GLY A 126 -27.10 -41.07 1.25
N LYS A 127 -26.50 -41.13 2.45
CA LYS A 127 -26.74 -42.14 3.51
C LYS A 127 -25.91 -41.87 4.79
N THR A 128 -26.65 -41.65 5.88
CA THR A 128 -26.51 -42.14 7.28
C THR A 128 -25.15 -42.34 7.97
N ALA A 129 -25.05 -41.69 9.16
CA ALA A 129 -24.53 -42.16 10.49
C ALA A 129 -23.02 -42.51 10.63
N MET A 130 -22.30 -42.32 11.74
CA MET A 130 -22.53 -41.96 13.15
C MET A 130 -21.17 -41.66 13.84
N GLN A 131 -21.15 -40.76 14.85
CA GLN A 131 -20.34 -40.68 16.10
C GLN A 131 -18.81 -40.98 16.09
N ALA A 132 -17.92 -40.41 16.90
CA ALA A 132 -17.81 -39.31 17.86
C ALA A 132 -16.30 -39.27 18.24
N ASP A 133 -15.71 -38.11 18.55
CA ASP A 133 -15.15 -37.80 19.88
C ASP A 133 -14.48 -36.42 19.91
N GLU A 134 -14.68 -35.72 21.02
CA GLU A 134 -14.17 -34.39 21.32
C GLU A 134 -12.67 -34.40 21.66
N LYS A 135 -11.98 -33.31 21.32
CA LYS A 135 -11.16 -32.59 22.31
C LYS A 135 -10.79 -31.18 21.85
N LEU A 136 -11.22 -30.22 22.66
CA LEU A 136 -10.93 -28.79 22.60
C LEU A 136 -9.42 -28.49 22.55
N LYS A 137 -9.06 -27.48 21.73
CA LYS A 137 -8.25 -26.33 22.20
C LYS A 137 -8.45 -25.12 21.29
N ASN A 138 -8.85 -24.03 21.92
CA ASN A 138 -9.04 -22.69 21.37
C ASN A 138 -7.83 -22.21 20.55
N ASN A 139 -8.08 -21.65 19.37
CA ASN A 139 -7.66 -20.29 19.01
C ASN A 139 -8.32 -19.86 17.69
N LYS A 140 -9.04 -18.73 17.75
CA LYS A 140 -9.70 -18.07 16.60
C LYS A 140 -8.65 -17.46 15.66
N PRO A 141 -8.86 -17.47 14.33
CA PRO A 141 -8.35 -16.42 13.46
C PRO A 141 -9.52 -15.57 12.95
N GLY A 142 -9.64 -14.36 13.50
CA GLY A 142 -10.56 -13.34 13.01
C GLY A 142 -10.02 -12.66 11.76
N LEU A 143 -10.90 -12.48 10.77
CA LEU A 143 -11.06 -11.31 9.89
C LEU A 143 -9.87 -10.30 9.83
N HIS A 144 -8.94 -10.47 8.89
CA HIS A 144 -7.86 -9.50 8.61
C HIS A 144 -8.04 -8.85 7.22
N GLY A 145 -9.12 -8.08 7.07
CA GLY A 145 -9.37 -7.25 5.87
C GLY A 145 -9.43 -5.75 6.14
N ALA A 146 -9.50 -5.34 7.41
CA ALA A 146 -9.59 -3.93 7.83
C ALA A 146 -8.54 -3.56 8.90
N LYS A 147 -7.51 -4.40 9.06
CA LYS A 147 -6.43 -4.21 10.04
C LYS A 147 -5.05 -4.00 9.39
N LEU A 148 -5.01 -3.95 8.06
CA LEU A 148 -3.79 -3.98 7.26
C LEU A 148 -2.99 -2.66 7.32
N LEU A 149 -3.61 -1.59 7.81
CA LEU A 149 -3.06 -0.23 7.73
C LEU A 149 -2.88 0.46 9.10
N SER A 150 -3.39 -0.15 10.18
CA SER A 150 -3.31 0.39 11.56
C SER A 150 -1.94 0.20 12.26
N LEU A 151 -0.87 -0.19 11.56
CA LEU A 151 0.38 -0.61 12.20
C LEU A 151 1.50 0.45 12.24
N LEU A 152 1.29 1.65 11.70
CA LEU A 152 2.31 2.72 11.70
C LEU A 152 2.45 3.48 13.04
N ASN A 153 2.02 2.94 14.19
CA ASN A 153 1.81 3.75 15.39
C ASN A 153 2.48 3.25 16.68
N VAL A 154 3.69 3.75 16.97
CA VAL A 154 4.20 3.91 18.35
C VAL A 154 4.91 5.27 18.49
N MET A 155 4.32 6.10 19.37
CA MET A 155 4.80 7.32 20.03
C MET A 155 6.22 7.84 19.74
N VAL A 156 6.32 9.09 19.25
CA VAL A 156 7.54 9.91 19.36
C VAL A 156 7.28 11.08 20.32
N PRO A 157 7.85 11.08 21.55
CA PRO A 157 7.94 12.29 22.35
C PRO A 157 9.00 13.21 21.71
N ARG A 158 8.70 14.52 21.60
CA ARG A 158 9.68 15.57 21.31
C ARG A 158 10.85 15.43 22.29
N ARG A 159 12.01 14.98 21.82
CA ARG A 159 13.26 14.97 22.59
C ARG A 159 14.39 15.56 21.75
N ALA A 160 15.23 16.33 22.45
CA ALA A 160 16.29 17.15 21.91
C ALA A 160 17.21 16.39 20.93
N ASP A 161 17.70 17.16 19.97
CA ASP A 161 18.61 16.84 18.88
C ASP A 161 19.95 16.30 19.39
N ARG A 162 19.95 15.07 19.92
CA ARG A 162 21.19 14.30 20.10
C ARG A 162 21.52 13.69 18.76
N GLU A 163 22.67 14.06 18.23
CA GLU A 163 23.26 13.48 17.02
C GLU A 163 23.27 11.96 17.17
N ARG A 164 22.35 11.29 16.45
CA ARG A 164 22.18 9.84 16.52
C ARG A 164 23.26 9.21 15.65
N VAL A 165 24.34 8.76 16.28
CA VAL A 165 25.41 8.03 15.59
C VAL A 165 24.86 6.68 15.11
N PRO A 166 24.82 6.43 13.78
CA PRO A 166 24.37 5.15 13.26
C PRO A 166 25.29 4.02 13.72
N VAL A 167 24.72 2.83 13.92
CA VAL A 167 25.48 1.63 14.31
C VAL A 167 25.56 0.65 13.14
N ARG A 168 26.66 -0.08 13.05
CA ARG A 168 26.80 -1.18 12.09
C ARG A 168 25.87 -2.34 12.48
N TYR A 169 25.24 -2.97 11.49
CA TYR A 169 24.39 -4.15 11.73
C TYR A 169 25.11 -5.26 12.53
N CYS A 170 26.40 -5.51 12.26
CA CYS A 170 27.18 -6.53 12.97
C CYS A 170 27.34 -6.27 14.48
N SER A 171 27.09 -5.04 14.95
CA SER A 171 27.11 -4.67 16.37
C SER A 171 25.77 -4.86 17.10
N LEU A 172 24.70 -5.21 16.35
CA LEU A 172 23.38 -5.38 16.93
C LEU A 172 23.27 -6.71 17.69
N GLY A 173 23.70 -7.82 17.08
CA GLY A 173 23.45 -9.15 17.63
C GLY A 173 21.95 -9.49 17.70
N THR A 174 21.57 -10.32 18.68
CA THR A 174 20.19 -10.76 18.87
C THR A 174 19.30 -9.65 19.41
N ARG A 175 17.99 -9.72 19.10
CA ARG A 175 17.00 -8.73 19.52
C ARG A 175 16.97 -8.57 21.03
N ASP A 176 16.95 -7.30 21.46
CA ASP A 176 16.88 -6.89 22.85
C ASP A 176 15.77 -5.84 23.00
N ALA A 177 14.75 -6.15 23.79
CA ALA A 177 13.61 -5.27 24.04
C ALA A 177 13.99 -3.97 24.78
N THR A 178 15.18 -3.91 25.39
CA THR A 178 15.67 -2.70 26.06
C THR A 178 16.35 -1.71 25.11
N ARG A 179 16.63 -2.12 23.87
CA ARG A 179 17.27 -1.27 22.87
C ARG A 179 16.30 -0.23 22.34
N ASP A 180 16.79 1.00 22.19
CA ASP A 180 15.98 2.11 21.67
C ASP A 180 15.54 1.81 20.21
N PRO A 181 14.22 1.74 19.92
CA PRO A 181 13.71 1.48 18.57
C PRO A 181 14.16 2.53 17.55
N HIS A 182 14.53 3.72 18.01
CA HIS A 182 15.01 4.82 17.16
C HIS A 182 16.52 4.79 16.89
N THR A 183 17.22 3.74 17.32
CA THR A 183 18.64 3.52 16.99
C THR A 183 18.79 3.38 15.47
N LEU A 184 19.60 4.26 14.87
CA LEU A 184 19.86 4.24 13.42
C LEU A 184 20.88 3.15 13.07
N VAL A 185 20.68 2.48 11.94
CA VAL A 185 21.50 1.36 11.48
C VAL A 185 22.06 1.66 10.10
N GLU A 186 23.36 1.44 9.93
CA GLU A 186 24.02 1.54 8.62
C GLU A 186 23.49 0.49 7.65
N LEU A 187 23.30 0.88 6.39
CA LEU A 187 22.93 -0.03 5.33
C LEU A 187 24.11 -0.89 4.91
N SER A 188 23.87 -2.19 4.76
CA SER A 188 24.82 -3.09 4.11
C SER A 188 24.68 -2.99 2.59
N ALA A 189 25.77 -3.16 1.85
CA ALA A 189 25.67 -3.35 0.40
C ALA A 189 25.07 -4.73 0.12
N PHE A 190 24.22 -4.86 -0.91
CA PHE A 190 23.75 -6.18 -1.35
C PHE A 190 24.92 -7.12 -1.54
N SER A 191 25.96 -6.71 -2.27
CA SER A 191 27.16 -7.53 -2.56
C SER A 191 27.88 -8.12 -1.35
N ALA A 192 27.70 -7.57 -0.15
CA ALA A 192 28.24 -8.12 1.09
C ALA A 192 27.43 -9.31 1.66
N ILE A 193 26.20 -9.51 1.17
CA ILE A 193 25.23 -10.52 1.64
C ILE A 193 24.81 -11.43 0.49
N ASN A 194 24.36 -10.87 -0.65
CA ASN A 194 23.89 -11.57 -1.84
C ASN A 194 23.72 -10.62 -3.04
N PHE A 195 23.16 -11.08 -4.16
CA PHE A 195 22.77 -10.17 -5.25
C PHE A 195 21.40 -9.54 -4.97
N GLN A 196 21.21 -8.29 -5.42
CA GLN A 196 19.90 -7.64 -5.39
C GLN A 196 18.90 -8.48 -6.23
N PRO A 197 17.80 -8.98 -5.65
CA PRO A 197 16.96 -9.98 -6.33
C PRO A 197 15.98 -9.40 -7.35
N PHE A 198 15.93 -8.08 -7.51
CA PHE A 198 15.03 -7.36 -8.42
C PHE A 198 15.66 -6.04 -8.86
N ASN A 199 15.25 -5.53 -10.01
CA ASN A 199 15.62 -4.20 -10.48
C ASN A 199 14.59 -3.18 -10.00
N VAL A 200 15.03 -1.95 -9.76
CA VAL A 200 14.15 -0.85 -9.38
C VAL A 200 14.36 0.31 -10.34
N ALA A 201 13.26 0.84 -10.90
CA ALA A 201 13.24 2.08 -11.66
C ALA A 201 12.33 3.09 -10.97
N VAL A 202 12.82 4.31 -10.72
CA VAL A 202 12.05 5.37 -10.05
C VAL A 202 11.94 6.58 -10.96
N SER A 203 10.70 7.03 -11.20
CA SER A 203 10.41 8.23 -12.00
C SER A 203 10.88 9.51 -11.28
N SER A 204 11.43 10.47 -12.03
CA SER A 204 11.87 11.75 -11.47
C SER A 204 10.73 12.57 -10.86
N ASN A 205 9.51 12.46 -11.41
CA ASN A 205 8.30 13.04 -10.82
C ASN A 205 7.98 12.48 -9.42
N VAL A 206 8.30 11.21 -9.14
CA VAL A 206 8.14 10.61 -7.81
C VAL A 206 9.11 11.25 -6.82
N LEU A 207 10.39 11.36 -7.21
CA LEU A 207 11.42 11.96 -6.39
C LEU A 207 11.11 13.42 -6.09
N LEU A 208 10.67 14.17 -7.10
CA LEU A 208 10.32 15.59 -6.97
C LEU A 208 9.18 15.80 -5.96
N LEU A 209 8.09 15.05 -6.07
CA LEU A 209 6.96 15.19 -5.15
C LEU A 209 7.30 14.73 -3.72
N MET A 210 8.02 13.62 -3.60
CA MET A 210 8.47 13.09 -2.31
C MET A 210 9.42 14.06 -1.62
N ASP A 211 10.43 14.55 -2.34
CA ASP A 211 11.39 15.50 -1.80
C ASP A 211 10.69 16.81 -1.40
N PHE A 212 9.78 17.32 -2.23
CA PHE A 212 8.98 18.50 -1.91
C PHE A 212 8.20 18.31 -0.61
N HIS A 213 7.50 17.18 -0.46
CA HIS A 213 6.74 16.86 0.76
C HIS A 213 7.62 16.86 2.01
N CYS A 214 8.80 16.24 1.94
CA CYS A 214 9.74 16.15 3.06
C CYS A 214 10.29 17.51 3.51
N HIS A 215 10.27 18.53 2.65
CA HIS A 215 10.72 19.88 2.97
C HIS A 215 9.66 20.75 3.65
N LEU A 216 8.37 20.37 3.62
CA LEU A 216 7.32 21.29 4.07
C LEU A 216 7.29 21.46 5.58
N THR A 217 7.78 20.48 6.34
CA THR A 217 7.67 20.50 7.80
C THR A 217 8.94 20.04 8.50
N SER A 218 9.12 20.52 9.72
CA SER A 218 10.18 20.07 10.63
C SER A 218 9.88 18.74 11.34
N SER A 219 8.66 18.23 11.21
CA SER A 219 8.27 16.89 11.68
C SER A 219 8.46 15.83 10.59
N GLU A 220 8.54 14.57 10.99
CA GLU A 220 8.56 13.46 10.04
C GLU A 220 7.23 13.36 9.28
N VAL A 221 7.32 13.07 7.99
CA VAL A 221 6.17 12.82 7.10
C VAL A 221 6.25 11.42 6.53
N VAL A 222 5.12 10.88 6.10
CA VAL A 222 5.03 9.55 5.48
C VAL A 222 4.24 9.61 4.18
N GLY A 223 4.47 8.65 3.29
CA GLY A 223 3.67 8.47 2.10
C GLY A 223 3.83 7.10 1.47
N TYR A 224 2.97 6.79 0.51
CA TYR A 224 2.97 5.52 -0.20
C TYR A 224 3.53 5.66 -1.62
N LEU A 225 4.06 4.57 -2.16
CA LEU A 225 4.61 4.50 -3.51
C LEU A 225 3.73 3.58 -4.36
N GLY A 226 3.25 4.11 -5.50
CA GLY A 226 2.47 3.37 -6.49
C GLY A 226 3.27 3.08 -7.75
N GLY A 227 3.09 1.87 -8.29
CA GLY A 227 3.91 1.39 -9.38
C GLY A 227 3.42 0.10 -10.02
N ARG A 228 4.33 -0.55 -10.74
CA ARG A 228 4.12 -1.85 -11.39
C ARG A 228 5.26 -2.79 -11.04
N TRP A 229 4.91 -4.05 -10.81
CA TRP A 229 5.86 -5.14 -10.68
C TRP A 229 5.72 -6.06 -11.90
N ASP A 230 6.82 -6.26 -12.62
CA ASP A 230 6.89 -7.23 -13.73
C ASP A 230 7.71 -8.45 -13.29
N THR A 231 7.01 -9.57 -13.11
CA THR A 231 7.62 -10.85 -12.70
C THR A 231 8.54 -11.45 -13.76
N ASN A 232 8.36 -11.12 -15.05
CA ASN A 232 9.16 -11.69 -16.13
C ASN A 232 10.55 -11.03 -16.19
N THR A 233 10.58 -9.70 -16.01
CA THR A 233 11.82 -8.91 -16.03
C THR A 233 12.40 -8.66 -14.64
N GLN A 234 11.67 -9.06 -13.59
CA GLN A 234 11.98 -8.78 -12.19
C GLN A 234 12.19 -7.27 -11.94
N LEU A 235 11.39 -6.42 -12.60
CA LEU A 235 11.50 -4.97 -12.54
C LEU A 235 10.35 -4.36 -11.73
N LEU A 236 10.70 -3.68 -10.64
CA LEU A 236 9.82 -2.81 -9.89
C LEU A 236 9.91 -1.38 -10.46
N THR A 237 8.84 -0.89 -11.06
CA THR A 237 8.77 0.48 -11.56
C THR A 237 7.91 1.33 -10.63
N VAL A 238 8.52 2.32 -9.97
CA VAL A 238 7.83 3.29 -9.12
C VAL A 238 7.43 4.50 -9.95
N LEU A 239 6.12 4.73 -10.07
CA LEU A 239 5.53 5.68 -11.02
C LEU A 239 4.87 6.87 -10.36
N ARG A 240 4.43 6.75 -9.10
CA ARG A 240 3.73 7.81 -8.36
C ARG A 240 4.08 7.76 -6.87
N ALA A 241 4.18 8.94 -6.25
CA ALA A 241 4.14 9.09 -4.80
C ALA A 241 2.74 9.55 -4.37
N PHE A 242 2.31 9.09 -3.21
CA PHE A 242 1.06 9.45 -2.55
C PHE A 242 1.37 9.97 -1.14
N PRO A 243 1.61 11.28 -1.00
CA PRO A 243 1.84 11.92 0.30
C PRO A 243 0.66 11.71 1.25
N CYS A 244 0.92 11.25 2.48
CA CYS A 244 -0.14 11.13 3.49
C CYS A 244 -0.38 12.49 4.14
N ARG A 245 -1.51 13.12 3.80
CA ARG A 245 -1.97 14.38 4.40
C ARG A 245 -2.67 14.15 5.74
N THR A 246 -1.96 13.52 6.67
CA THR A 246 -2.45 13.29 8.03
C THR A 246 -1.31 13.44 9.04
N ARG A 247 -1.65 13.69 10.30
CA ARG A 247 -0.69 13.69 11.40
C ARG A 247 -0.53 12.27 11.91
N LEU A 248 0.71 11.87 12.23
CA LEU A 248 1.02 10.50 12.69
C LEU A 248 0.18 10.06 13.90
N ALA A 249 -0.26 11.00 14.75
CA ALA A 249 -1.07 10.70 15.94
C ALA A 249 -2.59 10.55 15.65
N ASP A 250 -3.07 10.95 14.47
CA ASP A 250 -4.50 10.97 14.14
C ASP A 250 -4.92 9.70 13.40
N LYS A 251 -5.34 8.69 14.17
CA LYS A 251 -5.70 7.36 13.66
C LYS A 251 -6.98 7.35 12.81
N ASP A 252 -7.94 8.19 13.16
CA ASP A 252 -9.23 8.22 12.46
C ASP A 252 -9.05 8.88 11.08
N ALA A 253 -8.26 9.96 11.01
CA ALA A 253 -7.90 10.56 9.73
C ALA A 253 -6.99 9.66 8.89
N ALA A 254 -6.05 8.91 9.52
CA ALA A 254 -5.16 8.01 8.80
C ALA A 254 -5.91 6.95 7.98
N SER A 255 -6.93 6.30 8.57
CA SER A 255 -7.71 5.30 7.85
C SER A 255 -8.44 5.87 6.63
N ALA A 256 -8.93 7.10 6.70
CA ALA A 256 -9.61 7.75 5.59
C ALA A 256 -8.62 8.11 4.45
N VAL A 257 -7.44 8.64 4.81
CA VAL A 257 -6.36 8.93 3.85
C VAL A 257 -5.91 7.66 3.13
N GLU A 258 -5.79 6.55 3.84
CA GLU A 258 -5.37 5.28 3.24
C GLU A 258 -6.42 4.69 2.30
N GLU A 259 -7.70 4.81 2.63
CA GLU A 259 -8.80 4.42 1.73
C GLU A 259 -8.79 5.28 0.45
N GLU A 260 -8.55 6.58 0.56
CA GLU A 260 -8.39 7.49 -0.57
C GLU A 260 -7.21 7.10 -1.45
N ILE A 261 -6.05 6.79 -0.86
CA ILE A 261 -4.85 6.36 -1.59
C ILE A 261 -5.10 5.01 -2.28
N CYS A 262 -5.74 4.06 -1.61
CA CYS A 262 -6.12 2.77 -2.20
C CYS A 262 -7.03 2.95 -3.42
N GLN A 263 -8.03 3.83 -3.32
CA GLN A 263 -8.91 4.16 -4.43
C GLN A 263 -8.17 4.83 -5.59
N ASN A 264 -7.22 5.73 -5.30
CA ASN A 264 -6.39 6.40 -6.31
C ASN A 264 -5.48 5.42 -7.05
N LEU A 265 -4.82 4.51 -6.33
CA LEU A 265 -4.03 3.42 -6.93
C LEU A 265 -4.89 2.61 -7.90
N PHE A 266 -6.09 2.21 -7.47
CA PHE A 266 -7.04 1.45 -8.28
C PHE A 266 -7.45 2.20 -9.56
N MET A 267 -7.89 3.46 -9.42
CA MET A 267 -8.35 4.27 -10.57
C MET A 267 -7.25 4.50 -11.61
N ARG A 268 -5.98 4.37 -11.21
CA ARG A 268 -4.80 4.55 -12.06
C ARG A 268 -4.20 3.22 -12.54
N GLY A 269 -4.81 2.09 -12.17
CA GLY A 269 -4.29 0.76 -12.47
C GLY A 269 -2.87 0.54 -11.95
N LEU A 270 -2.55 1.13 -10.78
CA LEU A 270 -1.27 1.00 -10.09
C LEU A 270 -1.42 0.04 -8.91
N SER A 271 -0.32 -0.60 -8.55
CA SER A 271 -0.20 -1.40 -7.32
C SER A 271 0.58 -0.64 -6.27
N LEU A 272 0.31 -0.93 -5.00
CA LEU A 272 1.18 -0.49 -3.90
C LEU A 272 2.52 -1.23 -4.02
N VAL A 273 3.62 -0.49 -4.12
CA VAL A 273 4.96 -1.05 -4.34
C VAL A 273 5.97 -0.64 -3.27
N GLY A 274 5.58 0.24 -2.35
CA GLY A 274 6.49 0.74 -1.33
C GLY A 274 5.90 1.88 -0.52
N TRP A 275 6.77 2.48 0.28
CA TRP A 275 6.47 3.61 1.15
C TRP A 275 7.71 4.48 1.30
N TYR A 276 7.51 5.69 1.81
CA TYR A 276 8.60 6.56 2.20
C TYR A 276 8.27 7.32 3.47
N HIS A 277 9.32 7.76 4.16
CA HIS A 277 9.21 8.76 5.22
C HIS A 277 10.41 9.71 5.22
N SER A 278 10.33 10.76 6.04
CA SER A 278 11.43 11.72 6.21
C SER A 278 12.14 11.58 7.55
N HIS A 279 13.44 11.85 7.55
CA HIS A 279 14.22 12.24 8.73
C HIS A 279 14.67 13.69 8.54
N PRO A 280 13.85 14.71 8.87
CA PRO A 280 14.08 16.09 8.44
C PRO A 280 15.48 16.64 8.70
N ARG A 281 16.06 16.35 9.88
CA ARG A 281 17.40 16.78 10.28
C ARG A 281 18.37 15.61 10.54
N GLY A 282 17.92 14.37 10.35
CA GLY A 282 18.71 13.17 10.62
C GLY A 282 19.26 12.56 9.33
N PRO A 283 20.26 11.67 9.43
CA PRO A 283 20.72 10.95 8.26
C PRO A 283 19.58 10.07 7.71
N ALA A 284 19.53 9.95 6.38
CA ALA A 284 18.57 9.10 5.67
C ALA A 284 18.97 7.62 5.79
N LEU A 285 18.94 7.08 7.00
CA LEU A 285 19.25 5.70 7.34
C LEU A 285 18.10 5.13 8.19
N PRO A 286 17.78 3.83 8.06
CA PRO A 286 16.69 3.24 8.81
C PRO A 286 17.03 3.10 10.29
N SER A 287 16.04 3.32 11.14
CA SER A 287 16.04 2.91 12.53
C SER A 287 15.68 1.43 12.70
N LEU A 288 15.85 0.87 13.90
CA LEU A 288 15.35 -0.49 14.21
C LEU A 288 13.83 -0.61 13.99
N GLN A 289 13.08 0.45 14.30
CA GLN A 289 11.64 0.51 14.02
C GLN A 289 11.34 0.49 12.52
N ASP A 290 12.13 1.19 11.71
CA ASP A 290 11.97 1.19 10.25
C ASP A 290 12.28 -0.18 9.64
N ILE A 291 13.29 -0.88 10.18
CA ILE A 291 13.66 -2.24 9.78
C ILE A 291 12.50 -3.20 10.03
N ASP A 292 11.90 -3.15 11.22
CA ASP A 292 10.75 -3.99 11.57
C ASP A 292 9.53 -3.67 10.69
N SER A 293 9.24 -2.38 10.50
CA SER A 293 8.13 -1.93 9.65
C SER A 293 8.32 -2.38 8.20
N GLN A 294 9.54 -2.26 7.67
CA GLN A 294 9.89 -2.69 6.33
C GLN A 294 9.74 -4.22 6.15
N MET A 295 10.15 -5.02 7.13
CA MET A 295 9.92 -6.48 7.09
C MET A 295 8.42 -6.80 7.04
N ASP A 296 7.61 -6.15 7.88
CA ASP A 296 6.16 -6.32 7.89
C ASP A 296 5.54 -5.95 6.54
N HIS A 297 5.98 -4.85 5.92
CA HIS A 297 5.49 -4.43 4.61
C HIS A 297 5.88 -5.41 3.50
N GLN A 298 7.10 -5.92 3.50
CA GLN A 298 7.56 -6.95 2.57
C GLN A 298 6.71 -8.23 2.67
N LEU A 299 6.47 -8.72 3.89
CA LEU A 299 5.65 -9.91 4.13
C LEU A 299 4.19 -9.71 3.66
N LYS A 300 3.61 -8.53 3.92
CA LYS A 300 2.23 -8.22 3.50
C LYS A 300 2.08 -8.19 1.98
N LEU A 301 3.08 -7.68 1.26
CA LEU A 301 3.02 -7.54 -0.20
C LEU A 301 3.36 -8.84 -0.96
N GLN A 302 4.02 -9.81 -0.33
CA GLN A 302 4.21 -11.15 -0.92
C GLN A 302 2.89 -11.92 -1.11
N GLY A 303 1.82 -11.58 -0.39
CA GLY A 303 0.50 -12.19 -0.54
C GLY A 303 0.44 -13.68 -0.20
N SER A 304 -0.66 -14.34 -0.56
CA SER A 304 -0.93 -15.74 -0.19
C SER A 304 -0.46 -16.79 -1.22
N ASN A 305 0.02 -16.36 -2.39
CA ASN A 305 0.21 -17.22 -3.55
C ASN A 305 1.67 -17.62 -3.83
N ASN A 306 2.55 -17.62 -2.82
CA ASN A 306 4.00 -17.84 -3.00
C ASN A 306 4.65 -16.94 -4.07
N GLY A 307 4.01 -15.81 -4.43
CA GLY A 307 4.52 -14.87 -5.41
C GLY A 307 5.52 -13.91 -4.76
N PHE A 308 6.61 -13.63 -5.44
CA PHE A 308 7.52 -12.57 -5.01
C PHE A 308 7.02 -11.22 -5.56
N GLN A 309 6.72 -10.28 -4.68
CA GLN A 309 6.55 -8.87 -5.02
C GLN A 309 7.41 -8.04 -4.06
N PRO A 310 8.39 -7.27 -4.55
CA PRO A 310 9.22 -6.43 -3.71
C PRO A 310 8.42 -5.26 -3.13
N CYS A 311 8.80 -4.84 -1.92
CA CYS A 311 8.33 -3.62 -1.27
C CYS A 311 9.53 -2.71 -1.06
N LEU A 312 9.52 -1.52 -1.65
CA LEU A 312 10.60 -0.56 -1.51
C LEU A 312 10.34 0.39 -0.33
N GLY A 313 11.29 0.49 0.61
CA GLY A 313 11.32 1.57 1.60
C GLY A 313 12.23 2.70 1.12
N ILE A 314 11.84 3.96 1.31
CA ILE A 314 12.68 5.12 1.00
C ILE A 314 12.70 6.08 2.19
N ILE A 315 13.89 6.54 2.58
CA ILE A 315 14.05 7.57 3.60
C ILE A 315 14.62 8.82 2.96
N CYS A 316 13.99 9.97 3.20
CA CYS A 316 14.49 11.26 2.74
C CYS A 316 14.99 12.12 3.91
N GLY A 317 16.24 12.56 3.84
CA GLY A 317 16.85 13.48 4.79
C GLY A 317 17.09 14.85 4.14
N PRO A 318 16.13 15.80 4.19
CA PRO A 318 16.26 17.06 3.48
C PRO A 318 17.25 18.02 4.14
N TYR A 319 17.25 18.19 5.46
CA TYR A 319 18.05 19.21 6.15
C TYR A 319 19.19 18.64 6.99
N TYR A 320 19.61 17.40 6.71
CA TYR A 320 20.75 16.81 7.40
C TYR A 320 22.04 17.55 7.05
N HIS A 321 22.79 17.98 8.07
CA HIS A 321 24.03 18.74 7.89
C HIS A 321 25.14 17.95 7.19
N GLY A 322 25.07 16.62 7.15
CA GLY A 322 25.99 15.77 6.40
C GLY A 322 25.67 15.67 4.90
N ASN A 323 24.60 16.30 4.41
CA ASN A 323 24.27 16.31 2.98
C ASN A 323 25.32 17.08 2.17
N GLN A 324 25.56 16.64 0.93
CA GLN A 324 26.47 17.32 0.01
C GLN A 324 25.74 18.47 -0.70
N GLY A 325 25.83 19.67 -0.14
CA GLY A 325 25.17 20.86 -0.69
C GLY A 325 23.66 20.84 -0.48
N VAL A 326 22.91 21.44 -1.41
CA VAL A 326 21.46 21.66 -1.29
C VAL A 326 20.60 20.42 -1.52
N ALA A 327 21.16 19.36 -2.11
CA ALA A 327 20.42 18.15 -2.44
C ALA A 327 20.04 17.36 -1.18
N SER A 328 18.78 16.93 -1.10
CA SER A 328 18.35 15.95 -0.10
C SER A 328 19.04 14.61 -0.32
N THR A 329 19.40 13.94 0.78
CA THR A 329 19.81 12.53 0.71
C THR A 329 18.54 11.67 0.66
N ILE A 330 18.37 10.91 -0.43
CA ILE A 330 17.27 9.97 -0.62
C ILE A 330 17.86 8.57 -0.63
N THR A 331 17.43 7.73 0.31
CA THR A 331 18.01 6.41 0.54
C THR A 331 16.94 5.33 0.37
N PRO A 332 16.92 4.63 -0.78
CA PRO A 332 16.14 3.43 -0.98
C PRO A 332 16.77 2.25 -0.23
N PHE A 333 15.95 1.48 0.50
CA PHE A 333 16.40 0.32 1.25
C PHE A 333 15.40 -0.84 1.18
N TRP A 334 15.93 -2.03 1.46
CA TRP A 334 15.20 -3.27 1.61
C TRP A 334 15.72 -3.99 2.85
N VAL A 335 14.99 -4.95 3.38
CA VAL A 335 15.44 -5.74 4.54
C VAL A 335 15.52 -7.21 4.18
N VAL A 336 16.71 -7.77 4.27
CA VAL A 336 16.92 -9.22 4.14
C VAL A 336 16.45 -9.86 5.46
N PRO A 337 15.56 -10.87 5.41
CA PRO A 337 15.16 -11.60 6.61
C PRO A 337 16.37 -12.16 7.36
N PRO A 338 16.30 -12.25 8.70
CA PRO A 338 17.38 -12.84 9.47
C PRO A 338 17.64 -14.29 9.02
N PRO A 339 18.89 -14.77 9.04
CA PRO A 339 19.22 -16.15 8.67
C PRO A 339 18.44 -17.17 9.52
N GLU A 340 18.08 -18.32 8.93
CA GLU A 340 17.35 -19.37 9.63
C GLU A 340 18.06 -19.86 10.90
N GLN A 341 19.40 -19.77 10.96
CA GLN A 341 20.18 -20.16 12.13
C GLN A 341 20.08 -19.14 13.28
N ARG A 342 19.65 -17.91 13.00
CA ARG A 342 19.52 -16.81 13.98
C ARG A 342 18.18 -16.07 13.78
N PRO A 343 17.04 -16.74 13.97
CA PRO A 343 15.72 -16.17 13.69
C PRO A 343 15.33 -15.02 14.63
N ASN A 344 16.02 -14.90 15.77
CA ASN A 344 15.79 -13.86 16.77
C ASN A 344 16.62 -12.59 16.53
N ASP A 345 17.41 -12.52 15.45
CA ASP A 345 18.16 -11.32 15.10
C ASP A 345 17.27 -10.30 14.36
N TYR A 346 17.71 -9.04 14.29
CA TYR A 346 17.06 -8.05 13.44
C TYR A 346 17.27 -8.42 11.96
N GLY A 347 16.32 -8.03 11.10
CA GLY A 347 16.52 -8.08 9.65
C GLY A 347 17.71 -7.21 9.23
N ILE A 348 18.40 -7.60 8.16
CA ILE A 348 19.59 -6.91 7.68
C ILE A 348 19.16 -5.81 6.71
N PRO A 349 19.28 -4.51 7.04
CA PRO A 349 18.94 -3.45 6.12
C PRO A 349 20.01 -3.34 5.03
N VAL A 350 19.57 -3.33 3.79
CA VAL A 350 20.43 -3.27 2.60
C VAL A 350 20.07 -2.08 1.73
N ALA A 351 21.09 -1.41 1.20
CA ALA A 351 20.90 -0.34 0.24
C ALA A 351 20.41 -0.91 -1.10
N VAL A 352 19.35 -0.34 -1.66
CA VAL A 352 18.80 -0.76 -2.95
C VAL A 352 19.36 0.12 -4.05
N GLU A 353 19.99 -0.50 -5.04
CA GLU A 353 20.40 0.16 -6.26
C GLU A 353 19.17 0.42 -7.14
N VAL A 354 19.00 1.69 -7.52
CA VAL A 354 17.86 2.16 -8.30
C VAL A 354 18.33 2.83 -9.59
N THR A 355 17.58 2.63 -10.67
CA THR A 355 17.73 3.38 -11.91
C THR A 355 16.76 4.56 -11.89
N TYR A 356 17.29 5.78 -11.97
CA TYR A 356 16.48 6.98 -12.05
C TYR A 356 16.02 7.23 -13.49
N VAL A 357 14.71 7.30 -13.68
CA VAL A 357 14.08 7.53 -14.98
C VAL A 357 13.59 8.97 -15.04
N GLN A 358 14.28 9.79 -15.84
CA GLN A 358 13.89 11.18 -16.04
C GLN A 358 12.63 11.27 -16.91
N ASP A 359 11.56 11.82 -16.33
CA ASP A 359 10.31 12.06 -17.02
C ASP A 359 10.45 13.15 -18.09
N ASN A 360 9.61 13.08 -19.12
CA ASN A 360 9.60 14.07 -20.19
C ASN A 360 9.05 15.42 -19.70
N PHE A 361 8.06 15.42 -18.80
CA PHE A 361 7.39 16.63 -18.31
C PHE A 361 6.88 16.44 -16.87
N LEU A 362 6.61 17.56 -16.19
CA LEU A 362 5.93 17.58 -14.90
C LEU A 362 4.43 17.39 -15.13
N THR A 363 3.85 16.29 -14.62
CA THR A 363 2.42 16.01 -14.85
C THR A 363 1.54 16.95 -14.02
N SER A 364 0.34 17.30 -14.54
CA SER A 364 -0.65 18.09 -13.76
C SER A 364 -1.05 17.42 -12.46
N ASP A 365 -1.09 16.09 -12.39
CA ASP A 365 -1.36 15.37 -11.14
C ASP A 365 -0.31 15.70 -10.07
N VAL A 366 0.98 15.75 -10.43
CA VAL A 366 2.05 16.10 -9.48
C VAL A 366 1.91 17.53 -9.00
N LEU A 367 1.63 18.47 -9.92
CA LEU A 367 1.37 19.86 -9.55
C LEU A 367 0.18 19.97 -8.58
N ASN A 368 -0.92 19.27 -8.86
CA ASN A 368 -2.10 19.26 -7.99
C ASN A 368 -1.75 18.70 -6.59
N GLU A 369 -0.99 17.61 -6.51
CA GLU A 369 -0.52 17.07 -5.23
C GLU A 369 0.37 18.07 -4.47
N MET A 370 1.29 18.75 -5.15
CA MET A 370 2.11 19.80 -4.54
C MET A 370 1.25 20.93 -3.97
N MET A 371 0.24 21.39 -4.72
CA MET A 371 -0.66 22.45 -4.26
C MET A 371 -1.52 22.00 -3.06
N MET A 372 -2.06 20.77 -3.10
CA MET A 372 -2.79 20.20 -1.94
C MET A 372 -1.91 20.09 -0.70
N LEU A 373 -0.61 19.79 -0.87
CA LEU A 373 0.35 19.78 0.23
C LEU A 373 0.61 21.18 0.78
N VAL A 374 0.77 22.20 -0.09
CA VAL A 374 0.89 23.59 0.35
C VAL A 374 -0.32 23.99 1.20
N ASP A 375 -1.53 23.72 0.72
CA ASP A 375 -2.76 24.06 1.44
C ASP A 375 -2.88 23.29 2.77
N TYR A 376 -2.53 22.00 2.78
CA TYR A 376 -2.55 21.17 3.99
C TYR A 376 -1.59 21.69 5.07
N TYR A 377 -0.37 22.08 4.69
CA TYR A 377 0.64 22.55 5.64
C TYR A 377 0.58 24.05 5.94
N ARG A 378 -0.23 24.85 5.23
CA ARG A 378 -0.28 26.32 5.40
C ARG A 378 -0.47 26.77 6.85
N ALA A 379 -1.31 26.07 7.62
CA ALA A 379 -1.59 26.39 9.02
C ALA A 379 -0.85 25.46 10.01
N ALA A 380 0.10 24.65 9.54
CA ALA A 380 0.84 23.72 10.36
C ALA A 380 1.79 24.48 11.30
N PRO A 381 1.78 24.20 12.62
CA PRO A 381 2.66 24.89 13.58
C PRO A 381 4.13 24.53 13.41
N ASP A 382 4.42 23.48 12.65
CA ASP A 382 5.73 22.93 12.34
C ASP A 382 6.09 23.07 10.85
N LEU A 383 5.36 23.92 10.11
CA LEU A 383 5.73 24.33 8.75
C LEU A 383 7.13 24.96 8.76
N ILE A 384 7.95 24.64 7.75
CA ILE A 384 9.25 25.27 7.59
C ILE A 384 9.06 26.75 7.21
N HIS A 385 9.76 27.63 7.91
CA HIS A 385 9.79 29.05 7.58
C HIS A 385 10.76 29.27 6.41
N PHE A 386 10.24 29.34 5.19
CA PHE A 386 11.04 29.36 3.98
C PHE A 386 11.95 30.60 3.82
N SER A 387 11.65 31.70 4.51
CA SER A 387 12.49 32.90 4.56
C SER A 387 13.66 32.81 5.54
N GLN A 388 13.70 31.80 6.41
CA GLN A 388 14.82 31.59 7.32
C GLN A 388 16.05 31.04 6.59
N TYR A 389 17.23 31.34 7.13
CA TYR A 389 18.49 30.81 6.62
C TYR A 389 18.68 29.35 7.03
N TRP A 390 18.97 28.50 6.05
CA TRP A 390 19.41 27.13 6.27
C TRP A 390 20.93 27.10 6.55
N CYS A 391 21.70 27.85 5.77
CA CYS A 391 23.11 28.14 6.00
C CYS A 391 23.40 29.63 5.66
N PRO A 392 24.59 30.19 5.96
CA PRO A 392 24.84 31.64 5.91
C PRO A 392 24.39 32.35 4.62
N ASP A 393 24.46 31.67 3.47
CA ASP A 393 24.17 32.25 2.15
C ASP A 393 22.98 31.59 1.44
N THR A 394 22.21 30.73 2.12
CA THR A 394 21.13 29.95 1.48
C THR A 394 19.92 29.88 2.41
N THR A 395 18.78 30.39 1.93
CA THR A 395 17.50 30.27 2.65
C THR A 395 16.94 28.87 2.56
N MET A 396 15.96 28.54 3.42
CA MET A 396 15.19 27.32 3.32
C MET A 396 14.46 27.21 1.96
N LEU A 397 14.04 28.35 1.38
CA LEU A 397 13.48 28.42 0.04
C LEU A 397 14.52 28.09 -1.04
N ASP A 398 15.72 28.66 -0.95
CA ASP A 398 16.80 28.36 -1.90
C ASP A 398 17.23 26.90 -1.82
N LYS A 399 17.23 26.33 -0.61
CA LYS A 399 17.50 24.91 -0.39
C LYS A 399 16.49 24.04 -1.14
N ILE A 400 15.18 24.22 -0.91
CA ILE A 400 14.16 23.39 -1.58
C ILE A 400 14.22 23.56 -3.10
N LYS A 401 14.41 24.80 -3.60
CA LYS A 401 14.60 25.06 -5.04
C LYS A 401 15.79 24.28 -5.61
N GLY A 402 16.93 24.35 -4.92
CA GLY A 402 18.15 23.63 -5.29
C GLY A 402 17.95 22.11 -5.27
N SER A 403 17.35 21.57 -4.23
CA SER A 403 17.09 20.13 -4.08
C SER A 403 16.18 19.60 -5.19
N LEU A 404 15.04 20.26 -5.44
CA LEU A 404 14.08 19.80 -6.45
C LEU A 404 14.60 19.92 -7.87
N SER A 405 15.53 20.84 -8.14
CA SER A 405 16.18 20.95 -9.45
C SER A 405 16.94 19.68 -9.83
N CYS A 406 17.42 18.90 -8.85
CA CYS A 406 18.06 17.60 -9.07
C CYS A 406 17.10 16.52 -9.59
N HIS A 407 15.78 16.77 -9.54
CA HIS A 407 14.72 15.85 -9.96
C HIS A 407 13.90 16.39 -11.14
N ALA A 408 14.42 17.42 -11.81
CA ALA A 408 13.75 18.08 -12.92
C ALA A 408 13.44 17.12 -14.09
N PRO A 409 12.22 17.18 -14.66
CA PRO A 409 11.92 16.52 -15.92
C PRO A 409 12.66 17.20 -17.09
N LYS A 410 12.66 16.56 -18.27
CA LYS A 410 13.37 17.06 -19.46
C LYS A 410 12.82 18.39 -19.98
N ASP A 411 11.51 18.56 -19.97
CA ASP A 411 10.85 19.78 -20.43
C ASP A 411 11.02 20.93 -19.43
N GLN A 412 11.77 21.97 -19.82
CA GLN A 412 12.09 23.13 -19.00
C GLN A 412 10.87 23.95 -18.56
N ALA A 413 9.68 23.74 -19.14
CA ALA A 413 8.44 24.36 -18.68
C ALA A 413 8.13 24.09 -17.19
N TYR A 414 8.69 23.01 -16.61
CA TYR A 414 8.58 22.74 -15.17
C TYR A 414 9.03 23.91 -14.31
N SER A 415 10.02 24.70 -14.75
CA SER A 415 10.60 25.80 -13.97
C SER A 415 9.57 26.87 -13.64
N GLN A 416 8.78 27.29 -14.63
CA GLN A 416 7.70 28.28 -14.46
C GLN A 416 6.60 27.75 -13.53
N ILE A 417 6.28 26.46 -13.66
CA ILE A 417 5.28 25.80 -12.81
C ILE A 417 5.76 25.76 -11.36
N LEU A 418 7.01 25.38 -11.12
CA LEU A 418 7.56 25.33 -9.77
C LEU A 418 7.71 26.72 -9.15
N GLU A 419 8.04 27.76 -9.92
CA GLU A 419 8.04 29.14 -9.42
C GLU A 419 6.65 29.57 -8.91
N HIS A 420 5.57 29.12 -9.55
CA HIS A 420 4.23 29.33 -9.00
C HIS A 420 4.06 28.64 -7.65
N VAL A 421 4.46 27.37 -7.51
CA VAL A 421 4.39 26.64 -6.23
C VAL A 421 5.23 27.33 -5.15
N TYR A 422 6.46 27.75 -5.47
CA TYR A 422 7.35 28.44 -4.54
C TYR A 422 6.78 29.78 -4.06
N SER A 423 6.09 30.51 -4.94
CA SER A 423 5.41 31.76 -4.55
C SER A 423 4.35 31.54 -3.46
N GLN A 424 3.74 30.35 -3.41
CA GLN A 424 2.75 29.99 -2.40
C GLN A 424 3.37 29.52 -1.08
N LEU A 425 4.67 29.19 -1.06
CA LEU A 425 5.41 28.87 0.17
C LEU A 425 5.96 30.11 0.89
N GLY A 426 6.21 31.18 0.13
CA GLY A 426 6.74 32.45 0.65
C GLY A 426 5.69 33.40 1.22
N ASN A 427 4.40 33.15 0.92
CA ASN A 427 3.24 33.85 1.46
C ASN A 427 2.62 33.06 2.59
#